data_AF-A0A9Q0MIY2-F1
#
_entry.id   AF-A0A9Q0MIY2-F1
#
_cell.length_a   1.000
_cell.length_b   1.000
_cell.length_c   1.000
_cell.angle_alpha   90.00
_cell.angle_beta   90.00
_cell.angle_gamma   90.00
#
_symmetry.space_group_name_H-M   'P 1'
#
loop_
_entity.id
_entity.type
_entity.pdbx_description
1 polymer ?
#
loop_
_entity_poly.entity_id
_entity_poly.type
_entity_poly.pdbx_seq_one_letter_code
_entity_poly.pdbx_strand_id
1 'polypeptide(L)'
;NKINFPFYSSLRYNRSALQSAVENLNLIYGGQEQVISHVIYTNAGLDPWIGHGVSEYGLIESEAIYLQYAAAGADLSSISASDPVELTRAKQRITEVVTRWAST
;
A
#
# COMPACT_ATOMS: atom_id res chain seq x y z
N ASN A 1 0.93 29.95 -27.47
CA ASN A 1 1.76 29.24 -26.47
C ASN A 1 1.53 27.75 -26.55
N LYS A 2 2.35 27.04 -27.33
CA LYS A 2 2.41 25.57 -27.29
C LYS A 2 3.40 25.19 -26.20
N ILE A 3 2.91 24.59 -25.13
CA ILE A 3 3.77 24.04 -24.08
C ILE A 3 4.45 22.81 -24.68
N ASN A 4 5.77 22.90 -24.88
CA ASN A 4 6.62 21.79 -25.29
C ASN A 4 6.89 20.94 -24.04
N PHE A 5 6.24 19.79 -23.92
CA PHE A 5 6.69 18.76 -22.99
C PHE A 5 7.99 18.17 -23.55
N PRO A 6 9.11 18.19 -22.83
CA PRO A 6 10.34 17.57 -23.30
C PRO A 6 10.06 16.07 -23.44
N PHE A 7 10.34 15.54 -24.63
CA PHE A 7 10.27 14.11 -24.92
C PHE A 7 11.05 13.32 -23.86
N TYR A 8 10.33 12.64 -22.96
CA TYR A 8 10.91 11.55 -22.17
C TYR A 8 11.36 10.48 -23.17
N SER A 9 12.68 10.28 -23.31
CA SER A 9 13.19 9.33 -24.29
C SER A 9 12.77 7.91 -23.92
N SER A 10 12.11 7.24 -24.86
CA SER A 10 11.68 5.83 -24.79
C SER A 10 12.83 4.85 -24.52
N LEU A 11 14.08 5.31 -24.56
CA LEU A 11 15.28 4.53 -24.28
C LEU A 11 15.44 4.21 -22.78
N ARG A 12 14.96 5.08 -21.87
CA ARG A 12 15.09 4.86 -20.40
C ARG A 12 14.04 3.90 -19.84
N TYR A 13 12.87 3.83 -20.47
CA TYR A 13 11.77 2.96 -20.07
C TYR A 13 11.53 1.92 -21.16
N ASN A 14 12.41 0.93 -21.22
CA ASN A 14 12.28 -0.23 -22.10
C ASN A 14 12.06 -1.51 -21.26
N ARG A 15 11.62 -2.58 -21.92
CA ARG A 15 11.30 -3.85 -21.25
C ARG A 15 12.46 -4.43 -20.43
N SER A 16 13.70 -4.34 -20.94
CA SER A 16 14.88 -4.86 -20.25
C SER A 16 15.18 -4.07 -18.99
N ALA A 17 15.11 -2.73 -19.06
CA ALA A 17 15.29 -1.86 -17.91
C ALA A 17 14.21 -2.09 -16.85
N LEU A 18 12.95 -2.25 -17.27
CA LEU A 18 11.84 -2.57 -16.36
C LEU A 18 12.03 -3.94 -15.68
N GLN A 19 12.36 -4.97 -16.46
CA GLN A 19 12.59 -6.31 -15.94
C GLN A 19 13.74 -6.33 -14.93
N SER A 20 14.85 -5.67 -15.24
CA SER A 20 16.00 -5.55 -14.34
C SER A 20 15.62 -4.82 -13.04
N ALA A 21 14.78 -3.78 -13.12
CA ALA A 21 14.29 -3.08 -11.94
C ALA A 21 13.41 -3.97 -11.06
N VAL A 22 12.50 -4.75 -11.66
CA VAL A 22 11.65 -5.71 -10.93
C VAL A 22 12.51 -6.78 -10.25
N GLU A 23 13.49 -7.35 -10.94
CA GLU A 23 14.40 -8.37 -10.39
C GLU A 23 15.21 -7.83 -9.22
N ASN A 24 15.78 -6.62 -9.36
CA ASN A 24 16.54 -5.99 -8.28
C ASN A 24 15.68 -5.68 -7.06
N LEU A 25 14.45 -5.18 -7.25
CA LEU A 25 13.53 -4.91 -6.15
C LEU A 25 13.09 -6.20 -5.47
N ASN A 26 12.79 -7.26 -6.23
CA ASN A 26 12.42 -8.55 -5.67
C ASN A 26 13.58 -9.19 -4.88
N LEU A 27 14.82 -9.02 -5.34
CA LEU A 27 16.00 -9.50 -4.61
C LEU A 27 16.17 -8.81 -3.25
N ILE A 28 15.84 -7.53 -3.16
CA ILE A 28 15.98 -6.74 -1.93
C ILE A 28 14.78 -6.92 -0.99
N TYR A 29 13.56 -6.90 -1.53
CA TYR A 29 12.33 -6.82 -0.76
C TYR A 29 11.51 -8.13 -0.72
N GLY A 30 11.97 -9.19 -1.39
CA GLY A 30 11.33 -10.52 -1.36
C GLY A 30 10.14 -10.70 -2.33
N GLY A 31 9.77 -9.69 -3.11
CA GLY A 31 8.72 -9.80 -4.13
C GLY A 31 7.36 -10.19 -3.54
N GLN A 32 6.83 -11.36 -3.93
CA GLN A 32 5.57 -11.90 -3.41
C GLN A 32 5.75 -12.76 -2.15
N GLU A 33 6.99 -13.18 -1.84
CA GLU A 33 7.31 -14.08 -0.71
C GLU A 33 8.02 -13.30 0.41
N GLN A 34 7.49 -12.12 0.75
CA GLN A 34 8.07 -11.25 1.76
C GLN A 34 7.92 -11.87 3.15
N VAL A 35 9.03 -12.01 3.88
CA VAL A 35 9.01 -12.42 5.30
C VAL A 35 9.17 -11.18 6.16
N ILE A 36 8.07 -10.47 6.40
CA ILE A 36 8.05 -9.26 7.24
C ILE A 36 7.00 -9.38 8.34
N SER A 37 7.31 -8.79 9.50
CA SER A 37 6.41 -8.72 10.66
C SER A 37 6.14 -7.26 10.99
N HIS A 38 5.09 -7.00 11.77
CA HIS A 38 4.73 -5.66 12.22
C HIS A 38 4.37 -4.69 11.08
N VAL A 39 3.64 -5.20 10.08
CA VAL A 39 3.14 -4.39 8.97
C VAL A 39 1.62 -4.52 8.83
N ILE A 40 0.95 -3.38 8.65
CA ILE A 40 -0.47 -3.32 8.30
C ILE A 40 -0.57 -2.83 6.86
N TYR A 41 -1.09 -3.67 5.98
CA TYR A 41 -1.39 -3.30 4.60
C TYR A 41 -2.85 -2.83 4.51
N THR A 42 -3.07 -1.56 4.23
CA THR A 42 -4.40 -1.01 3.97
C THR A 42 -4.62 -0.83 2.48
N ASN A 43 -5.70 -1.40 1.95
CA ASN A 43 -6.05 -1.29 0.55
C ASN A 43 -7.46 -0.71 0.41
N ALA A 44 -7.59 0.30 -0.44
CA ALA A 44 -8.84 1.02 -0.67
C ALA A 44 -9.48 0.58 -1.99
N GLY A 45 -10.78 0.27 -1.98
CA GLY A 45 -11.52 -0.24 -3.15
C GLY A 45 -11.68 0.78 -4.28
N LEU A 46 -11.57 2.08 -3.99
CA LEU A 46 -11.57 3.14 -5.00
C LEU A 46 -10.15 3.59 -5.39
N ASP A 47 -9.11 2.97 -4.83
CA ASP A 47 -7.73 3.24 -5.19
C ASP A 47 -7.36 2.54 -6.51
N PRO A 48 -6.92 3.26 -7.56
CA PRO A 48 -6.46 2.63 -8.79
C PRO A 48 -5.26 1.69 -8.58
N TRP A 49 -4.53 1.80 -7.46
CA TRP A 49 -3.37 0.97 -7.15
C TRP A 49 -3.71 -0.36 -6.48
N ILE A 50 -4.99 -0.63 -6.18
CA ILE A 50 -5.42 -1.81 -5.41
C ILE A 50 -4.86 -3.15 -5.93
N GLY A 51 -4.74 -3.31 -7.25
CA GLY A 51 -4.23 -4.54 -7.86
C GLY A 51 -2.74 -4.82 -7.63
N HIS A 52 -2.03 -3.89 -6.99
CA HIS A 52 -0.60 -3.99 -6.68
C HIS A 52 -0.32 -4.12 -5.17
N GLY A 53 -1.35 -4.05 -4.34
CA GLY A 53 -1.22 -4.18 -2.88
C GLY A 53 -1.29 -5.63 -2.39
N VAL A 54 -1.09 -5.79 -1.08
CA VAL A 54 -1.23 -7.07 -0.38
C VAL A 54 -2.64 -7.16 0.18
N SER A 55 -3.51 -7.96 -0.43
CA SER A 55 -4.91 -8.11 -0.02
C SER A 55 -5.14 -9.13 1.09
N GLU A 56 -4.19 -10.04 1.28
CA GLU A 56 -4.21 -11.09 2.30
C GLU A 56 -2.80 -11.27 2.84
N TYR A 57 -2.67 -11.50 4.14
CA TYR A 57 -1.37 -11.76 4.76
C TYR A 57 -1.47 -12.87 5.78
N GLY A 58 -0.57 -13.86 5.68
CA GLY A 58 -0.62 -15.09 6.45
C GLY A 58 0.45 -15.21 7.54
N LEU A 59 1.27 -14.18 7.77
CA LEU A 59 2.36 -14.22 8.75
C LEU A 59 1.98 -13.62 10.10
N ILE A 60 2.75 -14.00 11.12
CA ILE A 60 2.58 -13.56 12.52
C ILE A 60 2.77 -12.02 12.60
N GLU A 61 1.89 -11.37 13.35
CA GLU A 61 1.98 -9.93 13.70
C GLU A 61 1.90 -8.95 12.51
N SER A 62 1.36 -9.38 11.37
CA SER A 62 1.06 -8.51 10.24
C SER A 62 -0.38 -8.74 9.76
N GLU A 63 -1.02 -7.71 9.24
CA GLU A 63 -2.45 -7.75 8.87
C GLU A 63 -2.69 -7.05 7.52
N ALA A 64 -3.67 -7.53 6.76
CA ALA A 64 -4.19 -6.85 5.57
C ALA A 64 -5.63 -6.40 5.83
N ILE A 65 -5.94 -5.13 5.58
CA ILE A 65 -7.25 -4.53 5.76
C ILE A 65 -7.72 -4.01 4.41
N TYR A 66 -8.89 -4.49 3.98
CA TYR A 66 -9.55 -4.00 2.77
C TYR A 66 -10.68 -3.04 3.14
N LEU A 67 -10.73 -1.89 2.47
CA LEU A 67 -11.70 -0.82 2.66
C LEU A 67 -12.49 -0.61 1.37
N GLN A 68 -13.64 -1.27 1.23
CA GLN A 68 -14.34 -1.41 -0.06
C GLN A 68 -14.72 -0.07 -0.70
N TYR A 69 -15.12 0.91 0.11
CA TYR A 69 -15.63 2.20 -0.39
C TYR A 69 -14.73 3.40 -0.05
N ALA A 70 -13.47 3.16 0.30
CA ALA A 70 -12.50 4.21 0.61
C ALA A 70 -11.67 4.61 -0.63
N ALA A 71 -11.16 5.84 -0.60
CA ALA A 71 -10.09 6.30 -1.50
C ALA A 71 -8.71 6.01 -0.90
N ALA A 72 -7.67 6.10 -1.73
CA ALA A 72 -6.28 5.91 -1.34
C ALA A 72 -5.91 6.78 -0.11
N GLY A 73 -5.37 6.15 0.94
CA GLY A 73 -4.89 6.82 2.15
C GLY A 73 -5.96 7.40 3.07
N ALA A 74 -7.25 7.07 2.89
CA ALA A 74 -8.33 7.57 3.75
C ALA A 74 -8.12 7.20 5.24
N ASP A 75 -7.47 6.06 5.49
CA ASP A 75 -7.08 5.53 6.80
C ASP A 75 -6.01 6.36 7.52
N LEU A 76 -5.20 7.14 6.81
CA LEU A 76 -4.10 7.94 7.39
C LEU A 76 -4.56 9.21 8.12
N SER A 77 -5.82 9.59 7.95
CA SER A 77 -6.42 10.75 8.61
C SER A 77 -6.97 10.39 10.00
N SER A 78 -7.10 11.40 10.88
CA SER A 78 -7.75 11.21 12.18
C SER A 78 -9.17 10.64 12.02
N ILE A 79 -9.63 9.88 13.02
CA ILE A 79 -11.01 9.41 13.06
C ILE A 79 -11.94 10.63 13.10
N SER A 80 -12.92 10.64 12.20
CA SER A 80 -13.93 11.69 12.10
C SER A 80 -15.33 11.11 12.29
N ALA A 81 -16.26 11.92 12.81
CA ALA A 81 -17.69 11.57 12.85
C ALA A 81 -18.31 11.38 11.45
N SER A 82 -17.66 11.89 10.40
CA SER A 82 -18.05 11.71 9.01
C SER A 82 -17.51 10.42 8.38
N ASP A 83 -16.62 9.70 9.06
CA ASP A 83 -16.05 8.47 8.53
C ASP A 83 -17.14 7.39 8.41
N PRO A 84 -17.20 6.65 7.29
CA PRO A 84 -18.00 5.44 7.23
C PRO A 84 -17.64 4.48 8.37
N VAL A 85 -18.62 3.68 8.80
CA VAL A 85 -18.43 2.72 9.90
C VAL A 85 -17.25 1.78 9.65
N GLU A 86 -17.07 1.33 8.41
CA GLU A 86 -15.94 0.48 7.99
C GLU A 86 -14.59 1.18 8.18
N LEU A 87 -14.46 2.43 7.71
CA LEU A 87 -13.24 3.22 7.85
C LEU A 87 -12.92 3.52 9.32
N THR A 88 -13.94 3.83 10.12
CA THR A 88 -13.78 4.05 11.57
C THR A 88 -13.21 2.80 12.25
N ARG A 89 -13.78 1.62 11.97
CA ARG A 89 -13.32 0.34 12.52
C ARG A 89 -11.88 0.03 12.10
N ALA A 90 -11.53 0.27 10.85
CA ALA A 90 -10.17 0.08 10.37
C ALA A 90 -9.17 0.99 11.08
N LYS A 91 -9.46 2.30 11.18
CA LYS A 91 -8.61 3.25 11.92
C LYS A 91 -8.45 2.85 13.40
N GLN A 92 -9.52 2.38 14.03
CA GLN A 92 -9.46 1.85 15.41
C GLN A 92 -8.57 0.61 15.50
N ARG A 93 -8.70 -0.33 14.55
CA ARG A 93 -7.85 -1.54 14.51
C ARG A 93 -6.38 -1.19 14.31
N ILE A 94 -6.08 -0.30 13.37
CA ILE A 94 -4.71 0.21 13.14
C ILE A 94 -4.15 0.82 14.43
N THR A 95 -4.94 1.66 15.10
CA THR A 95 -4.54 2.29 16.38
C THR A 95 -4.25 1.23 17.45
N GLU A 96 -5.13 0.25 17.61
CA GLU A 96 -4.97 -0.85 18.57
C GLU A 96 -3.69 -1.64 18.32
N VAL A 97 -3.46 -2.07 17.07
CA VAL A 97 -2.31 -2.88 16.67
C VAL A 97 -1.00 -2.11 16.88
N VAL A 98 -0.93 -0.86 16.42
CA VAL A 98 0.27 -0.02 16.57
C VAL A 98 0.55 0.30 18.04
N THR A 99 -0.50 0.56 18.84
CA THR A 99 -0.34 0.82 20.28
C THR A 99 0.21 -0.41 21.01
N ARG A 100 -0.28 -1.60 20.65
CA ARG A 100 0.23 -2.87 21.18
C ARG A 100 1.71 -3.03 20.86
N TRP A 101 2.13 -2.78 19.62
CA TRP A 101 3.54 -2.86 19.24
C TRP A 101 4.42 -1.85 19.98
N ALA A 102 3.94 -0.62 20.17
CA ALA A 102 4.67 0.40 20.91
C ALA A 102 4.78 0.13 22.42
N SER A 103 3.98 -0.80 22.95
CA SER A 103 3.98 -1.19 24.37
C SER A 103 4.84 -2.42 24.66
N THR A 104 5.51 -2.96 23.65
CA THR A 104 6.43 -4.12 23.70
C THR A 104 7.87 -3.64 23.89
#